data_AF-A0A2M7A6X0-F1
#
_entry.id   AF-A0A2M7A6X0-F1
#
_cell.length_a   1.000
_cell.length_b   1.000
_cell.length_c   1.000
_cell.angle_alpha   90.00
_cell.angle_beta   90.00
_cell.angle_gamma   90.00
#
_symmetry.space_group_name_H-M   'P 1'
#
loop_
_entity.id
_entity.type
_entity.pdbx_description
1 polymer ?
#
loop_
_entity_poly.entity_id
_entity_poly.type
_entity_poly.pdbx_seq_one_letter_code
_entity_poly.pdbx_strand_id
1 'polypeptide(L)'
;MPLIKSIQNKPSIIVVNKDFLLGVRVSSPCPVIFIRRAGEAIDIKSSDSSETALKRERIDCPTGKFQPIVCASHPDYDDDIMSAKETLGKIFNYLDPLEPFERMAKAIELLSEQDKRFQ
;
A
#
# COMPACT_ATOMS: atom_id res chain seq x y z
N MET A 1 3.47 15.35 -28.01
CA MET A 1 2.83 14.02 -27.94
C MET A 1 2.42 13.70 -26.52
N PRO A 2 1.14 13.38 -26.26
CA PRO A 2 0.62 13.04 -24.93
C PRO A 2 1.29 11.79 -24.32
N LEU A 3 1.53 10.75 -25.12
CA LEU A 3 2.17 9.50 -24.71
C LEU A 3 3.60 9.69 -24.16
N ILE A 4 4.40 10.56 -24.79
CA ILE A 4 5.75 10.91 -24.30
C ILE A 4 5.68 11.61 -22.95
N LYS A 5 4.70 12.50 -22.73
CA LYS A 5 4.50 13.16 -21.44
C LYS A 5 4.05 12.18 -20.35
N SER A 6 3.21 11.19 -20.69
CA SER A 6 2.80 10.14 -19.76
C SER A 6 3.95 9.22 -19.35
N ILE A 7 4.90 8.93 -20.26
CA ILE A 7 6.11 8.15 -19.96
C ILE A 7 7.10 8.94 -19.08
N GLN A 8 7.12 10.27 -19.18
CA GLN A 8 7.97 11.15 -18.37
C GLN A 8 7.45 11.36 -16.95
N ASN A 9 6.15 11.15 -16.71
CA ASN A 9 5.54 11.32 -15.40
C ASN A 9 5.80 10.09 -14.54
N LYS A 10 6.96 10.10 -13.86
CA LYS A 10 7.24 9.13 -12.80
C LYS A 10 6.20 9.27 -11.70
N PRO A 11 5.68 8.16 -11.14
CA PRO A 11 4.79 8.23 -10.00
C PRO A 11 5.48 8.92 -8.83
N SER A 12 4.73 9.68 -8.02
CA SER A 12 5.23 10.27 -6.78
C SER A 12 5.36 9.25 -5.65
N ILE A 13 4.57 8.17 -5.71
CA ILE A 13 4.56 7.07 -4.76
C ILE A 13 4.03 5.80 -5.43
N ILE A 14 4.57 4.65 -5.05
CA ILE A 14 4.02 3.33 -5.35
C ILE A 14 3.45 2.76 -4.06
N VAL A 15 2.18 2.36 -4.11
CA VAL A 15 1.47 1.78 -2.97
C VAL A 15 1.33 0.28 -3.18
N VAL A 16 1.62 -0.51 -2.15
CA VAL A 16 1.50 -1.98 -2.18
C VAL A 16 0.69 -2.48 -1.00
N ASN A 17 -0.06 -3.57 -1.18
CA ASN A 17 -0.87 -4.22 -0.13
C ASN A 17 -0.25 -5.53 0.38
N LYS A 18 1.00 -5.80 0.02
CA LYS A 18 1.82 -6.91 0.53
C LYS A 18 3.20 -6.38 0.90
N ASP A 19 3.70 -6.81 2.05
CA ASP A 19 4.98 -6.38 2.63
C ASP A 19 6.18 -6.76 1.76
N PHE A 20 6.23 -7.99 1.22
CA PHE A 20 7.34 -8.45 0.39
C PHE A 20 7.54 -7.62 -0.89
N LEU A 21 6.50 -6.89 -1.33
CA LEU A 21 6.59 -5.99 -2.49
C LEU A 21 7.34 -4.68 -2.17
N LEU A 22 7.68 -4.40 -0.91
CA LEU A 22 8.60 -3.31 -0.56
C LEU A 22 9.95 -3.46 -1.25
N GLY A 23 10.37 -4.69 -1.59
CA GLY A 23 11.59 -4.96 -2.35
C GLY A 23 11.63 -4.30 -3.74
N VAL A 24 10.48 -3.90 -4.30
CA VAL A 24 10.41 -3.11 -5.53
C VAL A 24 11.19 -1.80 -5.41
N ARG A 25 11.31 -1.24 -4.19
CA ARG A 25 12.06 0.00 -3.93
C ARG A 25 13.53 -0.08 -4.33
N VAL A 26 14.15 -1.26 -4.21
CA VAL A 26 15.56 -1.47 -4.56
C VAL A 26 15.80 -1.24 -6.05
N SER A 27 14.79 -1.54 -6.90
CA SER A 27 14.87 -1.39 -8.36
C SER A 27 14.12 -0.16 -8.87
N SER A 28 13.48 0.62 -7.99
CA SER A 28 12.64 1.76 -8.35
C SER A 28 13.15 3.04 -7.68
N PRO A 29 13.32 4.15 -8.42
CA PRO A 29 13.68 5.44 -7.84
C PRO A 29 12.50 6.12 -7.11
N CYS A 30 11.28 5.56 -7.21
CA CYS A 30 10.07 6.08 -6.58
C CYS A 30 9.86 5.44 -5.20
N PRO A 31 9.41 6.21 -4.19
CA PRO A 31 9.03 5.66 -2.88
C PRO A 31 8.03 4.51 -3.00
N VAL A 32 8.28 3.40 -2.31
CA VAL A 32 7.38 2.24 -2.27
C VAL A 32 6.91 2.03 -0.84
N ILE A 33 5.59 2.01 -0.65
CA ILE A 33 4.99 2.02 0.67
C ILE A 33 3.95 0.93 0.76
N PHE A 34 4.13 0.08 1.75
CA PHE A 34 3.14 -0.90 2.15
C PHE A 34 2.06 -0.20 2.97
N ILE A 35 0.79 -0.48 2.67
CA ILE A 35 -0.36 -0.02 3.44
C ILE A 35 -1.30 -1.18 3.79
N ARG A 36 -1.97 -1.07 4.94
CA ARG A 36 -3.05 -1.97 5.38
C ARG A 36 -3.99 -1.26 6.35
N ARG A 37 -5.16 -1.86 6.64
CA ARG A 37 -6.05 -1.30 7.67
C ARG A 37 -5.37 -1.36 9.03
N ALA A 38 -5.55 -0.33 9.85
CA ALA A 38 -4.95 -0.29 11.18
C ALA A 38 -5.47 -1.40 12.12
N GLY A 39 -6.63 -2.00 11.84
CA GLY A 39 -7.22 -3.10 12.59
C GLY A 39 -6.82 -4.52 12.13
N GLU A 40 -6.13 -4.66 10.99
CA GLU A 40 -5.72 -5.96 10.44
C GLU A 40 -4.40 -6.49 11.06
N ALA A 41 -3.88 -5.79 12.06
CA ALA A 41 -2.61 -6.09 12.70
C ALA A 41 -2.80 -6.93 13.98
N ILE A 42 -2.65 -8.25 13.88
CA ILE A 42 -2.15 -9.03 15.02
C ILE A 42 -0.63 -9.07 14.83
N ASP A 43 0.09 -8.27 15.61
CA ASP A 43 1.54 -8.44 15.75
C ASP A 43 1.78 -9.67 16.62
N ILE A 44 1.79 -10.84 15.98
CA ILE A 44 2.39 -12.03 16.59
C ILE A 44 3.88 -11.73 16.61
N LYS A 45 4.39 -11.33 17.78
CA LYS A 45 5.82 -11.37 18.08
C LYS A 45 6.23 -12.84 18.07
N SER A 46 6.48 -13.40 16.90
CA SER A 46 7.12 -14.70 16.75
C SER A 46 8.55 -14.54 17.26
N SER A 47 8.84 -15.22 18.37
CA SER A 47 10.06 -15.07 19.17
C SER A 47 11.36 -15.49 18.49
N ASP A 48 11.37 -15.87 17.20
CA ASP A 48 12.45 -16.68 16.63
C ASP A 48 12.94 -16.29 15.22
N SER A 49 12.73 -15.04 14.78
CA SER A 49 13.41 -14.56 13.57
C SER A 49 13.94 -13.15 13.77
N SER A 50 15.23 -13.01 13.50
CA SER A 50 15.95 -11.76 13.29
C SER A 50 15.42 -11.03 12.05
N GLU A 51 14.15 -10.66 12.06
CA GLU A 51 13.54 -9.74 11.09
C GLU A 51 13.38 -8.41 11.80
N THR A 52 14.09 -7.41 11.30
CA THR A 52 13.97 -6.02 11.72
C THR A 52 12.49 -5.65 11.68
N ALA A 53 11.87 -5.46 12.85
CA ALA A 53 10.46 -5.09 12.93
C ALA A 53 10.25 -3.81 12.12
N LEU A 54 9.49 -3.90 11.02
CA LEU A 54 9.24 -2.76 10.14
C LEU A 54 8.70 -1.58 10.96
N LYS A 55 9.33 -0.42 10.80
CA LYS A 55 8.81 0.81 11.39
C LYS A 55 7.47 1.13 10.74
N ARG A 56 6.44 1.22 11.57
CA ARG A 56 5.05 1.41 11.15
C ARG A 56 4.52 2.74 11.62
N GLU A 57 3.86 3.44 10.73
CA GLU A 57 3.25 4.74 10.98
C GLU A 57 1.76 4.65 10.73
N ARG A 58 0.95 5.21 11.64
CA ARG A 58 -0.49 5.30 11.48
C ARG A 58 -0.84 6.60 10.73
N ILE A 59 -1.80 6.49 9.81
CA ILE A 59 -2.40 7.64 9.12
C ILE A 59 -3.90 7.56 9.34
N ASP A 60 -4.45 8.57 10.02
CA ASP A 60 -5.89 8.72 10.17
C ASP A 60 -6.48 9.50 8.99
N CYS A 61 -7.72 9.16 8.60
CA CYS A 61 -8.44 9.91 7.58
C CYS A 61 -8.93 11.24 8.18
N PRO A 62 -8.53 12.41 7.66
CA PRO A 62 -8.88 13.70 8.26
C PRO A 62 -10.40 13.96 8.30
N THR A 63 -11.14 13.38 7.37
CA THR A 63 -12.60 13.53 7.28
C THR A 63 -13.37 12.50 8.12
N GLY A 64 -12.68 11.49 8.68
CA GLY A 64 -13.30 10.37 9.38
C GLY A 64 -14.11 9.41 8.50
N LYS A 65 -14.17 9.62 7.17
CA LYS A 65 -14.96 8.80 6.25
C LYS A 65 -14.40 7.40 6.01
N PHE A 66 -13.08 7.25 6.13
CA PHE A 66 -12.37 6.01 5.84
C PHE A 66 -11.66 5.49 7.08
N GLN A 67 -11.55 4.17 7.18
CA GLN A 67 -10.82 3.53 8.27
C GLN A 67 -9.33 3.90 8.19
N PRO A 68 -8.69 4.26 9.32
CA PRO A 68 -7.27 4.55 9.37
C PRO A 68 -6.40 3.41 8.82
N ILE A 69 -5.29 3.79 8.20
CA ILE A 69 -4.30 2.86 7.67
C ILE A 69 -3.02 2.89 8.50
N VAL A 70 -2.28 1.79 8.42
CA VAL A 70 -0.89 1.71 8.85
C VAL A 70 -0.03 1.57 7.61
N CYS A 71 1.05 2.34 7.54
CA CYS A 71 2.03 2.27 6.47
C CYS A 71 3.42 1.88 6.99
N ALA A 72 4.23 1.28 6.11
CA ALA A 72 5.64 0.97 6.33
C ALA A 72 6.43 1.15 5.03
N SER A 73 7.69 1.55 5.15
CA SER A 73 8.69 1.62 4.07
C SER A 73 9.59 0.39 4.09
N HIS A 74 10.41 0.26 3.04
CA HIS A 74 11.53 -0.68 3.05
C HIS A 74 12.55 -0.31 4.14
N PRO A 75 13.15 -1.26 4.87
CA PRO A 75 14.08 -0.97 5.99
C PRO A 75 15.25 -0.04 5.63
N ASP A 76 15.81 -0.21 4.42
CA ASP A 76 16.93 0.61 3.95
C ASP A 76 16.50 1.99 3.41
N TYR A 77 15.19 2.30 3.39
CA TYR A 77 14.63 3.53 2.81
C TYR A 77 13.57 4.16 3.75
N ASP A 78 13.88 4.24 5.04
CA ASP A 78 12.96 4.76 6.07
C ASP A 78 12.44 6.18 5.79
N ASP A 79 13.21 7.02 5.09
CA ASP A 79 12.81 8.38 4.73
C ASP A 79 11.60 8.42 3.78
N ASP A 80 11.36 7.34 3.02
CA ASP A 80 10.21 7.23 2.13
C ASP A 80 8.89 7.40 2.91
N ILE A 81 8.84 6.97 4.18
CA ILE A 81 7.63 7.02 5.01
C ILE A 81 7.15 8.47 5.24
N MET A 82 8.08 9.43 5.33
CA MET A 82 7.73 10.83 5.55
C MET A 82 7.06 11.43 4.32
N SER A 83 7.66 11.21 3.14
CA SER A 83 7.09 11.63 1.85
C SER A 83 5.73 10.97 1.57
N ALA A 84 5.59 9.72 2.00
CA ALA A 84 4.38 8.96 1.87
C ALA A 84 3.24 9.48 2.74
N LYS A 85 3.52 9.82 4.00
CA LYS A 85 2.52 10.38 4.92
C LYS A 85 1.91 11.66 4.36
N GLU A 86 2.73 12.56 3.80
CA GLU A 86 2.24 13.79 3.19
C GLU A 86 1.33 13.49 1.98
N THR A 87 1.80 12.62 1.07
CA THR A 87 1.08 12.29 -0.16
C THR A 87 -0.22 11.53 0.11
N LEU A 88 -0.15 10.47 0.93
CA LEU A 88 -1.30 9.67 1.35
C LEU A 88 -2.30 10.51 2.13
N GLY A 89 -1.85 11.40 3.03
CA GLY A 89 -2.73 12.29 3.78
C GLY A 89 -3.59 13.18 2.88
N LYS A 90 -3.03 13.69 1.76
CA LYS A 90 -3.79 14.46 0.76
C LYS A 90 -4.82 13.57 0.04
N ILE A 91 -4.41 12.37 -0.40
CA ILE A 91 -5.27 11.40 -1.10
C ILE A 91 -6.45 10.98 -0.19
N PHE A 92 -6.19 10.77 1.10
CA PHE A 92 -7.16 10.23 2.05
C PHE A 92 -8.35 11.15 2.33
N ASN A 93 -8.27 12.42 1.93
CA ASN A 93 -9.39 13.36 1.99
C ASN A 93 -10.48 13.05 0.96
N TYR A 94 -10.09 12.39 -0.15
CA TYR A 94 -10.95 12.23 -1.32
C TYR A 94 -11.33 10.78 -1.57
N LEU A 95 -10.43 9.83 -1.29
CA LEU A 95 -10.66 8.41 -1.51
C LEU A 95 -9.96 7.55 -0.47
N ASP A 96 -10.37 6.28 -0.41
CA ASP A 96 -9.73 5.26 0.40
C ASP A 96 -8.56 4.61 -0.37
N PRO A 97 -7.30 4.72 0.11
CA PRO A 97 -6.15 4.15 -0.57
C PRO A 97 -6.17 2.62 -0.71
N LEU A 98 -6.97 1.92 0.11
CA LEU A 98 -7.10 0.47 0.07
C LEU A 98 -8.23 -0.02 -0.84
N GLU A 99 -9.22 0.83 -1.13
CA GLU A 99 -10.37 0.46 -1.98
C GLU A 99 -9.96 -0.13 -3.34
N PRO A 100 -8.94 0.38 -4.06
CA PRO A 100 -8.56 -0.21 -5.33
C PRO A 100 -8.11 -1.67 -5.19
N PHE A 101 -7.41 -2.00 -4.11
CA PHE A 101 -6.96 -3.37 -3.84
C PHE A 101 -8.13 -4.29 -3.48
N GLU A 102 -9.04 -3.80 -2.64
CA GLU A 102 -10.26 -4.53 -2.25
C GLU A 102 -11.14 -4.81 -3.47
N ARG A 103 -11.33 -3.82 -4.34
CA ARG A 103 -12.09 -3.94 -5.58
C ARG A 103 -11.47 -4.93 -6.56
N MET A 104 -10.14 -4.91 -6.73
CA MET A 104 -9.44 -5.90 -7.56
C MET A 104 -9.59 -7.31 -7.01
N ALA A 105 -9.41 -7.49 -5.69
CA ALA A 105 -9.58 -8.78 -5.04
C ALA A 105 -11.01 -9.31 -5.23
N LYS A 106 -12.01 -8.45 -5.05
CA LYS A 106 -13.43 -8.84 -5.24
C LYS A 106 -13.75 -9.21 -6.68
N ALA A 107 -13.19 -8.49 -7.65
CA ALA A 107 -13.37 -8.82 -9.06
C ALA A 107 -12.81 -10.21 -9.40
N ILE A 108 -11.62 -10.54 -8.90
CA ILE A 108 -11.00 -11.86 -9.09
C ILE A 108 -11.84 -12.96 -8.43
N GLU A 109 -12.34 -12.73 -7.21
CA GLU A 109 -13.21 -13.66 -6.50
C GLU A 109 -14.47 -14.00 -7.32
N LEU A 110 -15.18 -12.98 -7.81
CA LEU A 110 -16.39 -13.13 -8.60
C LEU A 110 -16.16 -13.89 -9.91
N LEU A 111 -15.04 -13.65 -10.60
CA LEU A 111 -14.67 -14.40 -11.79
C LEU A 111 -14.42 -15.88 -11.46
N SER A 112 -13.74 -16.17 -10.35
CA SER A 112 -13.48 -17.55 -9.93
C SER A 112 -14.75 -18.32 -9.57
N GLU A 113 -15.75 -17.66 -9.00
CA GLU A 113 -17.05 -18.26 -8.69
C GLU A 113 -17.85 -18.58 -9.96
N GLN A 114 -17.76 -17.72 -10.98
CA GLN A 114 -18.38 -17.96 -12.27
C GLN A 114 -17.72 -19.14 -12.99
N ASP A 115 -16.39 -19.21 -13.05
CA ASP A 115 -15.68 -20.31 -13.70
C ASP A 115 -16.01 -21.68 -13.07
N LYS A 116 -16.10 -21.76 -11.74
CA LYS A 116 -16.52 -22.99 -11.02
C LYS A 116 -17.96 -23.40 -11.30
N ARG A 117 -18.82 -22.46 -11.70
CA ARG A 117 -20.22 -22.73 -12.08
C ARG A 117 -20.36 -23.31 -13.48
N PHE A 118 -19.31 -23.24 -14.30
CA PHE A 118 -19.26 -23.79 -15.67
C PHE A 118 -18.33 -25.02 -15.80
N GLN A 119 -17.85 -25.56 -14.68
CA GLN A 119 -17.27 -26.90 -14.57
C GLN A 119 -18.32 -27.89 -14.08
#